data_AF-A0A946QGC9-F1
#
_entry.id   AF-A0A946QGC9-F1
#
_cell.length_a   1.000
_cell.length_b   1.000
_cell.length_c   1.000
_cell.angle_alpha   90.00
_cell.angle_beta   90.00
_cell.angle_gamma   90.00
#
_symmetry.space_group_name_H-M   'P 1'
#
loop_
_entity.id
_entity.type
_entity.pdbx_description
1 polymer ?
#
loop_
_entity_poly.entity_id
_entity_poly.type
_entity_poly.pdbx_seq_one_letter_code
_entity_poly.pdbx_strand_id
1 'polypeptide(L)'
;MSKENDLSKGIEFFKSGQFEQSYEILLEAIEHYPQNIELNFYLGRSAFETKNYEMAIMAFERILIISPHEHRIRLEIARAFQKLGAYNIARKYCNEVLMTNPPDTVRNNIQKFLTYMEKTEKTHFLSGRLIMGVELNNNVWASPSADKIKTIIGDVILTGPSSIKTRDWIYNTNLELNHSYQPFFSNYAWKTNVIAYNAIYNDISALDILYFGGLTGPELILDKNKFGLRFLFNQIDLGDIRYMNSVGFTTKFDHVFNSFFTTGAGLKYEKKKFEAVPQRDSNNLSLTFNMNFYFK
;
A
#
# COMPACT_ATOMS: atom_id res chain seq x y z
N MET A 1 50.17 10.15 -24.70
CA MET A 1 48.95 9.51 -25.22
C MET A 1 47.85 10.57 -25.19
N SER A 2 47.23 10.86 -26.33
CA SER A 2 46.40 12.06 -26.52
C SER A 2 45.07 11.96 -25.77
N LYS A 3 44.66 13.05 -25.13
CA LYS A 3 43.45 13.16 -24.29
C LYS A 3 42.12 13.04 -25.05
N GLU A 4 42.18 13.10 -26.38
CA GLU A 4 41.08 12.74 -27.29
C GLU A 4 40.74 11.24 -27.22
N ASN A 5 41.70 10.43 -26.77
CA ASN A 5 41.53 9.01 -26.49
C ASN A 5 40.59 8.76 -25.31
N ASP A 6 40.54 9.66 -24.32
CA ASP A 6 39.76 9.45 -23.10
C ASP A 6 38.26 9.55 -23.35
N LEU A 7 37.82 10.52 -24.17
CA LEU A 7 36.42 10.60 -24.63
C LEU A 7 36.03 9.32 -25.38
N SER A 8 36.81 8.94 -26.39
CA SER A 8 36.52 7.76 -27.22
C SER A 8 36.45 6.47 -26.40
N LYS A 9 37.40 6.30 -25.47
CA LYS A 9 37.48 5.17 -24.54
C LYS A 9 36.31 5.16 -23.55
N GLY A 10 35.93 6.31 -23.00
CA GLY A 10 34.77 6.44 -22.12
C GLY A 10 33.46 6.07 -22.81
N ILE A 11 33.31 6.45 -24.09
CA ILE A 11 32.17 6.07 -24.93
C ILE A 11 32.18 4.57 -25.25
N GLU A 12 33.35 3.99 -25.52
CA GLU A 12 33.49 2.54 -25.76
C GLU A 12 33.09 1.72 -24.53
N PHE A 13 33.51 2.15 -23.33
CA PHE A 13 33.05 1.54 -22.09
C PHE A 13 31.54 1.64 -21.93
N PHE A 14 30.93 2.79 -22.22
CA PHE A 14 29.47 2.95 -22.16
C PHE A 14 28.77 1.99 -23.11
N LYS A 15 29.21 1.94 -24.37
CA LYS A 15 28.64 1.04 -25.40
C LYS A 15 28.79 -0.43 -25.03
N SER A 16 29.83 -0.78 -24.27
CA SER A 16 30.08 -2.11 -23.75
C SER A 16 29.34 -2.44 -22.44
N GLY A 17 28.48 -1.53 -21.94
CA GLY A 17 27.73 -1.70 -20.69
C GLY A 17 28.58 -1.53 -19.41
N GLN A 18 29.83 -1.11 -19.56
CA GLN A 18 30.79 -0.86 -18.48
C GLN A 18 30.60 0.57 -17.94
N PHE A 19 29.46 0.81 -17.29
CA PHE A 19 29.03 2.16 -16.92
C PHE A 19 29.91 2.81 -15.85
N GLU A 20 30.46 2.05 -14.91
CA GLU A 20 31.35 2.57 -13.87
C GLU A 20 32.66 3.09 -14.48
N GLN A 21 33.34 2.27 -15.29
CA GLN A 21 34.56 2.70 -15.98
C GLN A 21 34.30 3.84 -16.97
N SER A 22 33.14 3.82 -17.63
CA SER A 22 32.74 4.93 -18.49
C SER A 22 32.57 6.22 -17.69
N TYR A 23 31.91 6.16 -16.54
CA TYR A 23 31.71 7.30 -15.67
C TYR A 23 33.04 7.88 -15.20
N GLU A 24 33.96 7.05 -14.68
CA GLU A 24 35.29 7.49 -14.21
C GLU A 24 36.08 8.19 -15.32
N ILE A 25 36.21 7.56 -16.49
CA ILE A 25 36.98 8.10 -17.62
C ILE A 25 36.36 9.40 -18.15
N LEU A 26 35.03 9.46 -18.28
CA LEU A 26 34.35 10.65 -18.79
C LEU A 26 34.34 11.79 -17.77
N LEU A 27 34.39 11.47 -16.46
CA LEU A 27 34.50 12.46 -15.40
C LEU A 27 35.87 13.12 -15.38
N GLU A 28 36.95 12.43 -15.76
CA GLU A 28 38.25 13.07 -15.97
C GLU A 28 38.24 13.93 -17.26
N ALA A 29 37.65 13.41 -18.34
CA ALA A 29 37.63 14.10 -19.63
C ALA A 29 36.85 15.43 -19.61
N ILE A 30 35.85 15.58 -18.73
CA ILE A 30 35.01 16.80 -18.64
C ILE A 30 35.81 18.05 -18.25
N GLU A 31 36.92 17.91 -17.51
CA GLU A 31 37.75 19.05 -17.10
C GLU A 31 38.38 19.76 -18.30
N HIS A 32 38.58 19.04 -19.39
CA HIS A 32 39.21 19.55 -20.60
C HIS A 32 38.19 19.99 -21.65
N TYR A 33 37.03 19.34 -21.71
CA TYR A 33 36.00 19.60 -22.70
C TYR A 33 34.61 19.80 -22.08
N PRO A 34 34.43 20.77 -21.17
CA PRO A 34 33.18 20.93 -20.41
C PRO A 34 31.97 21.26 -21.27
N GLN A 35 32.17 21.81 -22.46
CA GLN A 35 31.12 22.17 -23.42
C GLN A 35 30.89 21.11 -24.51
N ASN A 36 31.60 19.98 -24.49
CA ASN A 36 31.39 18.94 -25.49
C ASN A 36 30.05 18.22 -25.22
N ILE A 37 29.10 18.33 -26.15
CA ILE A 37 27.75 17.77 -26.01
C ILE A 37 27.77 16.25 -25.90
N GLU A 38 28.57 15.58 -26.72
CA GLU A 38 28.66 14.12 -26.75
C GLU A 38 29.25 13.58 -25.44
N LEU A 39 30.32 14.20 -24.95
CA LEU A 39 30.92 13.89 -23.65
C LEU A 39 29.90 14.04 -22.53
N ASN A 40 29.23 15.19 -22.45
CA ASN A 40 28.21 15.42 -21.41
C ASN A 40 27.04 14.45 -21.53
N PHE A 41 26.65 14.04 -22.75
CA PHE A 41 25.59 13.06 -22.95
C PHE A 41 25.98 11.70 -22.38
N TYR A 42 27.15 11.19 -22.76
CA TYR A 42 27.62 9.90 -22.26
C TYR A 42 27.96 9.94 -20.77
N LEU A 43 28.55 11.02 -20.27
CA LEU A 43 28.79 11.21 -18.83
C LEU A 43 27.48 11.17 -18.05
N GLY A 44 26.46 11.90 -18.51
CA GLY A 44 25.15 11.92 -17.87
C GLY A 44 24.46 10.56 -17.89
N ARG A 45 24.56 9.83 -19.01
CA ARG A 45 24.03 8.47 -19.12
C ARG A 45 24.78 7.48 -18.22
N SER A 46 26.11 7.50 -18.19
CA SER A 46 26.93 6.66 -17.31
C SER A 46 26.62 6.94 -15.85
N ALA A 47 26.57 8.22 -15.46
CA ALA A 47 26.19 8.64 -14.12
C ALA A 47 24.78 8.15 -13.72
N PHE A 48 23.82 8.19 -14.66
CA PHE A 48 22.47 7.69 -14.40
C PHE A 48 22.46 6.17 -14.13
N GLU A 49 23.18 5.38 -14.93
CA GLU A 49 23.24 3.92 -14.76
C GLU A 49 24.02 3.51 -13.50
N THR A 50 24.98 4.33 -13.05
CA THR A 50 25.72 4.15 -11.78
C THR A 50 25.01 4.78 -10.58
N LYS A 51 23.76 5.24 -10.74
CA LYS A 51 22.90 5.86 -9.70
C LYS A 51 23.41 7.20 -9.14
N ASN A 52 24.38 7.83 -9.80
CA ASN A 52 24.84 9.19 -9.53
C ASN A 52 23.90 10.21 -10.21
N TYR A 53 22.64 10.27 -9.78
CA TYR A 53 21.59 11.00 -10.50
C TYR A 53 21.80 12.52 -10.51
N GLU A 54 22.38 13.09 -9.45
CA GLU A 54 22.74 14.52 -9.38
C GLU A 54 23.78 14.88 -10.43
N MET A 55 24.80 14.04 -10.60
CA MET A 55 25.82 14.22 -11.64
C MET A 55 25.22 14.04 -13.03
N ALA A 56 24.29 13.08 -13.20
CA ALA A 56 23.56 12.91 -14.44
C ALA A 56 22.80 14.20 -14.82
N ILE A 57 22.09 14.80 -13.87
CA ILE A 57 21.38 16.08 -14.08
C ILE A 57 22.36 17.17 -14.48
N MET A 58 23.47 17.36 -13.75
CA MET A 58 24.45 18.41 -14.06
C MET A 58 25.04 18.25 -15.48
N ALA A 59 25.39 17.04 -15.88
CA ALA A 59 25.91 16.76 -17.22
C ALA A 59 24.86 17.05 -18.30
N PHE A 60 23.61 16.64 -18.09
CA PHE A 60 22.51 16.93 -19.02
C PHE A 60 22.14 18.42 -19.09
N GLU A 61 22.18 19.15 -17.97
CA GLU A 61 21.93 20.59 -17.94
C GLU A 61 22.97 21.37 -18.74
N ARG A 62 24.25 20.95 -18.73
CA ARG A 62 25.29 21.52 -19.60
C ARG A 62 24.96 21.39 -21.09
N ILE A 63 24.32 20.28 -21.49
CA ILE A 63 23.84 20.12 -22.87
C ILE A 63 22.72 21.13 -23.16
N LEU A 64 21.77 21.31 -22.23
CA LEU A 64 20.66 22.26 -22.41
C LEU A 64 21.11 23.74 -22.43
N ILE A 65 22.23 24.09 -21.78
CA ILE A 65 22.83 25.42 -21.90
C ILE A 65 23.23 25.71 -23.36
N ILE A 66 23.74 24.70 -24.06
CA ILE A 66 24.21 24.83 -25.45
C ILE A 66 23.06 24.60 -26.46
N SER A 67 22.18 23.65 -26.15
CA SER A 67 21.05 23.21 -27.00
C SER A 67 19.75 23.22 -26.20
N PRO A 68 19.13 24.40 -25.97
CA PRO A 68 17.97 24.55 -25.08
C PRO A 68 16.72 23.79 -25.51
N HIS A 69 16.63 23.46 -26.80
CA HIS A 69 15.44 22.83 -27.39
C HIS A 69 15.53 21.30 -27.44
N GLU A 70 16.56 20.68 -26.88
CA GLU A 70 16.73 19.23 -26.96
C GLU A 70 15.77 18.48 -26.01
N HIS A 71 14.64 18.03 -26.57
CA HIS A 71 13.57 17.36 -25.82
C HIS A 71 14.04 16.07 -25.16
N ARG A 72 14.91 15.30 -25.85
CA ARG A 72 15.44 14.05 -25.30
C ARG A 72 16.17 14.29 -23.99
N ILE A 73 16.98 15.34 -23.92
CA ILE A 73 17.77 15.66 -22.72
C ILE A 73 16.87 16.13 -21.58
N ARG A 74 15.83 16.92 -21.85
CA ARG A 74 14.81 17.27 -20.84
C ARG A 74 14.15 16.01 -20.24
N LEU A 75 13.86 15.00 -21.06
CA LEU A 75 13.31 13.73 -20.58
C LEU A 75 14.30 12.89 -19.78
N GLU A 76 15.60 12.92 -20.10
CA GLU A 76 16.63 12.26 -19.29
C GLU A 76 16.80 12.94 -17.92
N ILE A 77 16.73 14.28 -17.86
CA ILE A 77 16.70 15.04 -16.61
C ILE A 77 15.44 14.68 -15.79
N ALA A 78 14.27 14.59 -16.43
CA ALA A 78 13.04 14.16 -15.76
C ALA A 78 13.18 12.75 -15.15
N ARG A 79 13.82 11.82 -15.87
CA ARG A 79 14.12 10.48 -15.35
C ARG A 79 15.05 10.52 -14.15
N ALA A 80 16.10 11.35 -14.18
CA ALA A 80 17.02 11.49 -13.06
C ALA A 80 16.33 12.08 -11.82
N PHE A 81 15.51 13.14 -11.97
CA PHE A 81 14.71 13.69 -10.86
C PHE A 81 13.69 12.69 -10.32
N GLN A 82 13.08 11.87 -11.18
CA GLN A 82 12.20 10.78 -10.74
C GLN A 82 12.93 9.79 -9.85
N LYS A 83 14.19 9.43 -10.18
CA LYS A 83 15.00 8.52 -9.36
C LYS A 83 15.40 9.12 -8.02
N LEU A 84 15.54 10.44 -7.96
CA LEU A 84 15.75 11.19 -6.71
C LEU A 84 14.47 11.41 -5.89
N GLY A 85 13.30 11.00 -6.39
CA GLY A 85 12.01 11.26 -5.74
C GLY A 85 11.49 12.69 -5.88
N ALA A 86 12.16 13.53 -6.68
CA ALA A 86 11.74 14.89 -6.99
C ALA A 86 10.70 14.91 -8.13
N TYR A 87 9.58 14.23 -7.91
CA TYR A 87 8.55 13.98 -8.92
C TYR A 87 7.90 15.26 -9.46
N ASN A 88 7.78 16.31 -8.63
CA ASN A 88 7.29 17.62 -9.05
C ASN A 88 8.18 18.25 -10.13
N ILE A 89 9.50 18.19 -9.97
CA ILE A 89 10.47 18.70 -10.94
C ILE A 89 10.48 17.81 -12.18
N ALA A 90 10.49 16.48 -12.01
CA ALA A 90 10.39 15.52 -13.11
C ALA A 90 9.16 15.77 -13.99
N ARG A 91 8.00 16.01 -13.37
CA ARG A 91 6.74 16.36 -14.04
C ARG A 91 6.86 17.69 -14.79
N LYS A 92 7.51 18.70 -14.22
CA LYS A 92 7.73 19.99 -14.89
C LYS A 92 8.46 19.81 -16.21
N TYR A 93 9.59 19.10 -16.22
CA TYR A 93 10.35 18.80 -17.44
C TYR A 93 9.54 17.99 -18.47
N CYS A 94 8.74 17.02 -18.03
CA CYS A 94 7.84 16.28 -18.91
C CYS A 94 6.80 17.18 -19.57
N ASN A 95 6.17 18.06 -18.79
CA ASN A 95 5.14 18.98 -19.26
C ASN A 95 5.71 20.02 -20.24
N GLU A 96 6.92 20.53 -19.99
CA GLU A 96 7.62 21.43 -20.92
C GLU A 96 7.81 20.77 -22.29
N VAL A 97 8.17 19.48 -22.34
CA VAL A 97 8.27 18.73 -23.61
C VAL A 97 6.90 18.50 -24.24
N LEU A 98 5.84 18.28 -23.46
CA LEU A 98 4.49 18.14 -24.01
C LEU A 98 3.97 19.44 -24.68
N MET A 99 4.39 20.61 -24.18
CA MET A 99 4.00 21.92 -24.72
C MET A 99 4.58 22.20 -26.12
N THR A 100 5.61 21.48 -26.55
CA THR A 100 6.23 21.68 -27.88
C THR A 100 5.59 20.86 -29.00
N ASN A 101 4.45 20.21 -28.71
CA ASN A 101 3.75 19.32 -29.63
C ASN A 101 4.65 18.19 -30.19
N PRO A 102 5.25 17.34 -29.33
CA PRO A 102 6.14 16.27 -29.76
C PRO A 102 5.36 15.18 -30.51
N PRO A 103 6.04 14.34 -31.30
CA PRO A 103 5.42 13.19 -31.98
C PRO A 103 4.61 12.31 -31.03
N ASP A 104 3.54 11.67 -31.53
CA ASP A 104 2.62 10.89 -30.70
C ASP A 104 3.32 9.77 -29.91
N THR A 105 4.36 9.15 -30.47
CA THR A 105 5.18 8.15 -29.77
C THR A 105 5.84 8.72 -28.51
N VAL A 106 6.41 9.91 -28.62
CA VAL A 106 7.04 10.63 -27.50
C VAL A 106 5.97 11.06 -26.50
N ARG A 107 4.86 11.63 -26.96
CA ARG A 107 3.72 12.02 -26.11
C ARG A 107 3.21 10.84 -25.28
N ASN A 108 2.99 9.69 -25.93
CA ASN A 108 2.53 8.46 -25.27
C ASN A 108 3.52 7.93 -24.24
N ASN A 109 4.83 8.01 -24.53
CA ASN A 109 5.87 7.61 -23.59
C ASN A 109 5.92 8.54 -22.37
N ILE A 110 5.79 9.86 -22.57
CA ILE A 110 5.71 10.82 -21.47
C ILE A 110 4.46 10.56 -20.62
N GLN A 111 3.30 10.32 -21.23
CA GLN A 111 2.08 10.05 -20.48
C GLN A 111 2.18 8.76 -19.64
N LYS A 112 2.79 7.70 -20.19
CA LYS A 112 3.09 6.46 -19.44
C LYS A 112 4.01 6.76 -18.25
N PHE A 113 5.05 7.57 -18.45
CA PHE A 113 5.99 7.95 -17.41
C PHE A 113 5.34 8.81 -16.31
N LEU A 114 4.52 9.80 -16.68
CA LEU A 114 3.73 10.60 -15.73
C LEU A 114 2.77 9.73 -14.90
N THR A 115 2.08 8.79 -15.56
CA THR A 115 1.16 7.86 -14.87
C THR A 115 1.90 6.95 -13.90
N TYR A 116 3.10 6.48 -14.29
CA TYR A 116 3.98 5.72 -13.39
C TYR A 116 4.36 6.55 -12.16
N MET A 117 4.79 7.80 -12.36
CA MET A 117 5.14 8.71 -11.26
C MET A 117 3.95 8.96 -10.33
N GLU A 118 2.75 9.21 -10.87
CA GLU A 118 1.55 9.43 -10.07
C GLU A 118 1.17 8.19 -9.24
N LYS A 119 1.28 6.98 -9.81
CA LYS A 119 1.05 5.74 -9.06
C LYS A 119 2.05 5.53 -7.95
N THR A 120 3.33 5.86 -8.19
CA THR A 120 4.34 5.85 -7.14
C THR A 120 4.16 6.97 -6.14
N GLU A 121 3.42 8.03 -6.50
CA GLU A 121 3.14 9.17 -5.62
C GLU A 121 2.04 8.95 -4.58
N LYS A 122 1.14 8.01 -4.83
CA LYS A 122 0.03 7.75 -3.91
C LYS A 122 0.57 7.13 -2.63
N THR A 123 0.54 7.90 -1.55
CA THR A 123 0.86 7.43 -0.20
C THR A 123 -0.36 6.81 0.48
N HIS A 124 -1.56 7.17 0.04
CA HIS A 124 -2.82 6.63 0.57
C HIS A 124 -3.46 5.66 -0.42
N PHE A 125 -3.84 4.50 0.09
CA PHE A 125 -4.57 3.46 -0.64
C PHE A 125 -5.83 3.11 0.13
N LEU A 126 -6.98 3.19 -0.53
CA LEU A 126 -8.28 2.84 0.04
C LEU A 126 -8.89 1.71 -0.80
N SER A 127 -9.41 0.69 -0.14
CA SER A 127 -10.18 -0.39 -0.74
C SER A 127 -11.37 -0.72 0.15
N GLY A 128 -12.42 -1.28 -0.42
CA GLY A 128 -13.61 -1.61 0.35
C GLY A 128 -14.45 -2.71 -0.28
N ARG A 129 -15.29 -3.33 0.54
CA ARG A 129 -16.23 -4.38 0.15
C ARG A 129 -17.56 -4.12 0.84
N LEU A 130 -18.64 -4.17 0.07
CA LEU A 130 -20.01 -4.06 0.55
C LEU A 130 -20.74 -5.35 0.18
N ILE A 131 -21.34 -6.01 1.18
CA ILE A 131 -22.17 -7.20 1.01
C ILE A 131 -23.53 -6.87 1.61
N MET A 132 -24.60 -7.16 0.88
CA MET A 132 -25.98 -7.04 1.35
C MET A 132 -26.65 -8.40 1.17
N GLY A 133 -27.46 -8.80 2.15
CA GLY A 133 -28.12 -10.10 2.15
C GLY A 133 -29.53 -10.02 2.74
N VAL A 134 -30.37 -10.95 2.29
CA VAL A 134 -31.71 -11.19 2.81
C VAL A 134 -31.77 -12.66 3.19
N GLU A 135 -32.14 -12.96 4.43
CA GLU A 135 -32.22 -14.31 4.96
C GLU A 135 -33.63 -14.60 5.48
N LEU A 136 -34.12 -15.81 5.19
CA LEU A 136 -35.38 -16.33 5.68
C LEU A 136 -35.10 -17.32 6.80
N ASN A 137 -35.42 -16.95 8.03
CA ASN A 137 -35.26 -17.85 9.16
C ASN A 137 -36.62 -18.34 9.63
N ASN A 138 -36.85 -19.66 9.59
CA ASN A 138 -38.13 -20.26 9.98
C ASN A 138 -38.25 -20.51 11.49
N ASN A 139 -37.16 -20.32 12.23
CA ASN A 139 -37.13 -20.36 13.68
C ASN A 139 -35.90 -19.58 14.19
N VAL A 140 -36.06 -18.28 14.42
CA VAL A 140 -34.97 -17.43 14.92
C VAL A 140 -34.46 -17.89 16.30
N TRP A 141 -35.31 -18.57 17.07
CA TRP A 141 -34.98 -19.15 18.37
C TRP A 141 -34.45 -20.59 18.30
N ALA A 142 -34.29 -21.19 17.10
CA ALA A 142 -33.68 -22.51 16.95
C ALA A 142 -32.17 -22.45 17.18
N SER A 143 -31.75 -22.52 18.44
CA SER A 143 -30.38 -22.89 18.77
C SER A 143 -30.38 -24.22 19.56
N PRO A 144 -29.52 -25.21 19.24
CA PRO A 144 -29.75 -26.59 19.68
C PRO A 144 -29.59 -26.85 21.18
N SER A 145 -29.09 -25.89 21.96
CA SER A 145 -28.90 -26.01 23.41
C SER A 145 -28.27 -24.79 24.09
N ALA A 146 -27.99 -23.70 23.36
CA ALA A 146 -27.51 -22.45 23.94
C ALA A 146 -28.05 -21.29 23.12
N ASP A 147 -28.78 -20.37 23.75
CA ASP A 147 -29.33 -19.14 23.20
C ASP A 147 -28.27 -18.34 22.41
N LYS A 148 -27.95 -18.68 21.16
CA LYS A 148 -26.80 -18.13 20.41
C LYS A 148 -27.16 -17.82 18.97
N ILE A 149 -26.91 -16.59 18.54
CA ILE A 149 -26.89 -16.16 17.13
C ILE A 149 -25.45 -16.26 16.62
N LYS A 150 -25.24 -17.04 15.57
CA LYS A 150 -23.97 -17.05 14.84
C LYS A 150 -23.88 -15.81 13.97
N THR A 151 -22.90 -14.98 14.23
CA THR A 151 -22.60 -13.80 13.39
C THR A 151 -21.21 -13.96 12.77
N ILE A 152 -20.88 -13.14 11.77
CA ILE A 152 -19.56 -13.13 11.17
C ILE A 152 -18.43 -12.69 12.14
N ILE A 153 -18.80 -12.13 13.30
CA ILE A 153 -17.89 -11.64 14.34
C ILE A 153 -17.85 -12.54 15.59
N GLY A 154 -18.58 -13.66 15.58
CA GLY A 154 -18.67 -14.63 16.68
C GLY A 154 -20.10 -14.91 17.13
N ASP A 155 -20.24 -15.78 18.14
CA ASP A 155 -21.56 -16.12 18.70
C ASP A 155 -22.04 -15.01 19.64
N VAL A 156 -23.22 -14.45 19.38
CA VAL A 156 -23.95 -13.56 20.30
C VAL A 156 -24.92 -14.39 21.12
N ILE A 157 -24.79 -14.38 22.44
CA ILE A 157 -25.67 -15.18 23.31
C ILE A 157 -26.91 -14.34 23.67
N LEU A 158 -28.10 -14.80 23.28
CA LEU A 158 -29.39 -14.20 23.61
C LEU A 158 -29.75 -14.45 25.08
N THR A 159 -30.47 -13.52 25.69
CA THR A 159 -31.06 -13.68 27.02
C THR A 159 -32.54 -13.35 26.92
N GLY A 160 -33.42 -14.36 26.86
CA GLY A 160 -34.87 -14.17 26.70
C GLY A 160 -35.64 -15.50 26.74
N PRO A 161 -36.98 -15.47 26.89
CA PRO A 161 -37.80 -16.68 26.95
C PRO A 161 -37.74 -17.45 25.63
N SER A 162 -37.05 -18.58 25.66
CA SER A 162 -36.94 -19.56 24.59
C SER A 162 -38.18 -20.47 24.61
N SER A 163 -39.11 -20.32 23.66
CA SER A 163 -40.14 -21.36 23.47
C SER A 163 -41.04 -21.26 22.24
N ILE A 164 -41.12 -20.12 21.52
CA ILE A 164 -42.03 -20.01 20.36
C ILE A 164 -41.22 -19.92 19.07
N LYS A 165 -41.39 -20.95 18.23
CA LYS A 165 -40.88 -20.95 16.85
C LYS A 165 -41.42 -19.72 16.12
N THR A 166 -40.53 -18.79 15.80
CA THR A 166 -40.90 -17.56 15.11
C THR A 166 -40.14 -17.46 13.80
N ARG A 167 -40.88 -17.30 12.71
CA ARG A 167 -40.32 -17.05 11.38
C ARG A 167 -40.05 -15.56 11.25
N ASP A 168 -38.92 -15.20 10.67
CA ASP A 168 -38.57 -13.80 10.43
C ASP A 168 -37.73 -13.65 9.15
N TRP A 169 -37.76 -12.45 8.58
CA TRP A 169 -36.85 -12.00 7.53
C TRP A 169 -35.72 -11.20 8.18
N ILE A 170 -34.49 -11.45 7.74
CA ILE A 170 -33.29 -10.78 8.24
C ILE A 170 -32.63 -10.04 7.09
N TYR A 171 -32.45 -8.74 7.24
CA TYR A 171 -31.73 -7.90 6.28
C TYR A 171 -30.36 -7.58 6.85
N ASN A 172 -29.30 -8.05 6.18
CA ASN A 172 -27.93 -7.83 6.64
C ASN A 172 -27.12 -6.97 5.66
N THR A 173 -26.25 -6.13 6.22
CA THR A 173 -25.24 -5.39 5.47
C THR A 173 -23.89 -5.58 6.13
N ASN A 174 -22.85 -5.78 5.34
CA ASN A 174 -21.46 -5.81 5.80
C ASN A 174 -20.64 -4.86 4.93
N LEU A 175 -20.15 -3.78 5.53
CA LEU A 175 -19.21 -2.84 4.94
C LEU A 175 -17.84 -3.04 5.57
N GLU A 176 -16.85 -3.36 4.74
CA GLU A 176 -15.46 -3.44 5.12
C GLU A 176 -14.66 -2.38 4.36
N LEU A 177 -13.90 -1.55 5.08
CA LEU A 177 -13.03 -0.52 4.52
C LEU A 177 -11.59 -0.75 4.99
N ASN A 178 -10.65 -0.74 4.06
CA ASN A 178 -9.23 -0.93 4.28
C ASN A 178 -8.47 0.28 3.76
N HIS A 179 -7.78 1.00 4.66
CA HIS A 179 -6.90 2.11 4.35
C HIS A 179 -5.45 1.76 4.67
N SER A 180 -4.55 2.20 3.80
CA SER A 180 -3.12 2.11 4.00
C SER A 180 -2.50 3.46 3.68
N TYR A 181 -1.73 3.99 4.62
CA TYR A 181 -0.83 5.11 4.39
C TYR A 181 0.61 4.62 4.41
N GLN A 182 1.39 4.90 3.38
CA GLN A 182 2.81 4.58 3.33
C GLN A 182 3.57 5.78 2.73
N PRO A 183 4.37 6.49 3.53
CA PRO A 183 5.23 7.55 3.01
C PRO A 183 6.26 7.01 2.01
N PHE A 184 6.71 7.89 1.12
CA PHE A 184 7.77 7.58 0.17
C PHE A 184 9.05 7.14 0.85
N PHE A 185 9.74 6.16 0.24
CA PHE A 185 11.00 5.61 0.74
C PHE A 185 10.94 5.16 2.22
N SER A 186 9.73 4.92 2.72
CA SER A 186 9.52 4.44 4.07
C SER A 186 9.23 2.95 4.05
N ASN A 187 9.95 2.24 4.92
CA ASN A 187 9.60 0.89 5.33
C ASN A 187 8.45 0.90 6.36
N TYR A 188 7.89 2.05 6.72
CA TYR A 188 6.74 2.15 7.60
C TYR A 188 5.45 2.40 6.81
N ALA A 189 4.39 1.70 7.21
CA ALA A 189 3.03 1.96 6.77
C ALA A 189 2.13 2.10 8.00
N TRP A 190 1.06 2.88 7.88
CA TRP A 190 -0.06 2.86 8.80
C TRP A 190 -1.22 2.14 8.14
N LYS A 191 -1.78 1.15 8.82
CA LYS A 191 -2.88 0.34 8.30
C LYS A 191 -4.11 0.59 9.16
N THR A 192 -5.26 0.77 8.51
CA THR A 192 -6.55 0.92 9.17
C THR A 192 -7.57 0.02 8.48
N ASN A 193 -8.30 -0.76 9.26
CA ASN A 193 -9.41 -1.58 8.82
C ASN A 193 -10.64 -1.20 9.67
N VAL A 194 -11.77 -0.98 9.01
CA VAL A 194 -13.06 -0.68 9.65
C VAL A 194 -14.09 -1.64 9.10
N ILE A 195 -14.89 -2.21 9.99
CA ILE A 195 -16.00 -3.10 9.65
C ILE A 195 -17.26 -2.54 10.31
N ALA A 196 -18.30 -2.34 9.51
CA ALA A 196 -19.64 -2.05 9.99
C ALA A 196 -20.57 -3.15 9.49
N TYR A 197 -21.25 -3.81 10.42
CA TYR A 197 -22.19 -4.89 10.11
C TYR A 197 -23.52 -4.62 10.80
N ASN A 198 -24.62 -4.88 10.10
CA ASN A 198 -25.94 -4.94 10.70
C ASN A 198 -26.67 -6.22 10.29
N ALA A 199 -27.54 -6.70 11.17
CA ALA A 199 -28.60 -7.66 10.86
C ALA A 199 -29.89 -7.16 11.51
N ILE A 200 -30.87 -6.80 10.67
CA ILE A 200 -32.14 -6.23 11.10
C ILE A 200 -33.22 -7.29 10.87
N TYR A 201 -33.90 -7.66 11.95
CA TYR A 201 -35.01 -8.60 11.99
C TYR A 201 -36.31 -7.84 11.73
N ASN A 202 -37.15 -8.37 10.85
CA ASN A 202 -38.38 -7.68 10.45
C ASN A 202 -39.41 -7.66 11.58
N ASP A 203 -39.55 -8.77 12.30
CA ASP A 203 -40.60 -8.95 13.31
C ASP A 203 -40.04 -8.89 14.75
N ILE A 204 -38.76 -9.27 14.97
CA ILE A 204 -38.14 -9.34 16.31
C ILE A 204 -36.95 -8.37 16.43
N SER A 205 -37.22 -7.07 16.57
CA SER A 205 -36.16 -6.05 16.70
C SER A 205 -35.26 -6.23 17.93
N ALA A 206 -35.70 -6.96 18.97
CA ALA A 206 -34.85 -7.31 20.12
C ALA A 206 -33.61 -8.15 19.74
N LEU A 207 -33.59 -8.71 18.53
CA LEU A 207 -32.48 -9.48 17.96
C LEU A 207 -31.67 -8.71 16.93
N ASP A 208 -32.01 -7.45 16.67
CA ASP A 208 -31.26 -6.59 15.78
C ASP A 208 -29.82 -6.49 16.25
N ILE A 209 -28.87 -6.66 15.34
CA ILE A 209 -27.45 -6.59 15.65
C ILE A 209 -26.87 -5.42 14.89
N LEU A 210 -26.18 -4.53 15.61
CA LEU A 210 -25.28 -3.56 15.03
C LEU A 210 -23.87 -3.81 15.56
N TYR A 211 -22.93 -3.98 14.65
CA TYR A 211 -21.52 -4.13 14.96
C TYR A 211 -20.69 -3.06 14.29
N PHE A 212 -19.79 -2.48 15.07
CA PHE A 212 -18.75 -1.61 14.57
C PHE A 212 -17.40 -2.07 15.11
N GLY A 213 -16.48 -2.36 14.20
CA GLY A 213 -15.12 -2.81 14.51
C GLY A 213 -14.09 -1.93 13.81
N GLY A 214 -13.01 -1.64 14.52
CA GLY A 214 -11.87 -0.90 13.98
C GLY A 214 -10.56 -1.55 14.40
N LEU A 215 -9.60 -1.57 13.49
CA LEU A 215 -8.23 -1.99 13.73
C LEU A 215 -7.27 -1.01 13.08
N THR A 216 -6.35 -0.41 13.82
CA THR A 216 -5.45 0.59 13.26
C THR A 216 -4.06 0.58 13.90
N GLY A 217 -3.00 0.81 13.12
CA GLY A 217 -1.67 1.00 13.67
C GLY A 217 -0.53 0.84 12.66
N PRO A 218 0.73 1.00 13.13
CA PRO A 218 1.91 0.91 12.29
C PRO A 218 2.24 -0.52 11.85
N GLU A 219 2.90 -0.60 10.69
CA GLU A 219 3.47 -1.80 10.09
C GLU A 219 4.85 -1.46 9.52
N LEU A 220 5.88 -2.18 9.95
CA LEU A 220 7.25 -2.10 9.45
C LEU A 220 7.46 -3.22 8.43
N ILE A 221 8.00 -2.87 7.25
CA ILE A 221 8.18 -3.75 6.09
C ILE A 221 9.67 -3.81 5.76
N LEU A 222 10.31 -4.93 6.08
CA LEU A 222 11.74 -5.18 5.87
C LEU A 222 11.93 -6.32 4.87
N ASP A 223 11.89 -5.99 3.57
CA ASP A 223 12.04 -6.94 2.47
C ASP A 223 11.06 -8.15 2.61
N LYS A 224 11.56 -9.29 3.08
CA LYS A 224 10.77 -10.50 3.32
C LYS A 224 9.96 -10.50 4.62
N ASN A 225 10.23 -9.58 5.55
CA ASN A 225 9.62 -9.57 6.88
C ASN A 225 8.65 -8.40 7.04
N LYS A 226 7.53 -8.62 7.72
CA LYS A 226 6.61 -7.55 8.14
C LYS A 226 6.29 -7.67 9.61
N PHE A 227 6.34 -6.54 10.32
CA PHE A 227 6.01 -6.45 11.75
C PHE A 227 4.91 -5.43 11.93
N GLY A 228 3.79 -5.81 12.54
CA GLY A 228 2.66 -4.91 12.81
C GLY A 228 2.34 -4.83 14.30
N LEU A 229 1.96 -3.65 14.77
CA LEU A 229 1.29 -3.45 16.05
C LEU A 229 0.03 -2.63 15.77
N ARG A 230 -1.15 -3.19 16.01
CA ARG A 230 -2.43 -2.52 15.72
C ARG A 230 -3.33 -2.55 16.93
N PHE A 231 -4.00 -1.44 17.20
CA PHE A 231 -5.00 -1.30 18.25
C PHE A 231 -6.37 -1.63 17.67
N LEU A 232 -7.16 -2.38 18.43
CA LEU A 232 -8.52 -2.75 18.04
C LEU A 232 -9.54 -2.14 19.00
N PHE A 233 -10.70 -1.83 18.44
CA PHE A 233 -11.91 -1.47 19.15
C PHE A 233 -13.08 -2.20 18.50
N ASN A 234 -14.00 -2.71 19.31
CA ASN A 234 -15.25 -3.29 18.83
C ASN A 234 -16.41 -2.82 19.70
N GLN A 235 -17.57 -2.65 19.07
CA GLN A 235 -18.86 -2.43 19.72
C GLN A 235 -19.90 -3.34 19.07
N ILE A 236 -20.72 -3.97 19.90
CA ILE A 236 -21.91 -4.73 19.51
C ILE A 236 -23.08 -4.18 20.29
N ASP A 237 -24.09 -3.70 19.57
CA ASP A 237 -25.42 -3.40 20.11
C ASP A 237 -26.37 -4.54 19.69
N LEU A 238 -27.25 -4.96 20.61
CA LEU A 238 -28.25 -6.02 20.42
C LEU A 238 -29.62 -5.47 20.79
N GLY A 239 -30.53 -5.35 19.82
CA GLY A 239 -31.73 -4.53 19.97
C GLY A 239 -31.38 -3.11 20.40
N ASP A 240 -32.02 -2.65 21.48
CA ASP A 240 -31.80 -1.30 22.03
C ASP A 240 -30.68 -1.23 23.10
N ILE A 241 -29.99 -2.35 23.38
CA ILE A 241 -28.96 -2.40 24.42
C ILE A 241 -27.56 -2.48 23.84
N ARG A 242 -26.63 -1.74 24.47
CA ARG A 242 -25.20 -1.97 24.22
C ARG A 242 -24.80 -3.30 24.83
N TYR A 243 -24.55 -4.29 23.99
CA TYR A 243 -24.29 -5.64 24.44
C TYR A 243 -22.84 -5.82 24.87
N MET A 244 -21.88 -5.36 24.05
CA MET A 244 -20.46 -5.56 24.30
C MET A 244 -19.61 -4.44 23.72
N ASN A 245 -18.62 -3.99 24.49
CA ASN A 245 -17.49 -3.22 23.98
C ASN A 245 -16.19 -3.98 24.19
N SER A 246 -15.23 -3.82 23.29
CA SER A 246 -13.89 -4.33 23.51
C SER A 246 -12.81 -3.40 22.99
N VAL A 247 -11.66 -3.46 23.65
CA VAL A 247 -10.44 -2.76 23.24
C VAL A 247 -9.25 -3.69 23.40
N GLY A 248 -8.24 -3.50 22.59
CA GLY A 248 -7.07 -4.35 22.66
C GLY A 248 -5.99 -3.98 21.67
N PHE A 249 -5.07 -4.91 21.47
CA PHE A 249 -4.06 -4.80 20.44
C PHE A 249 -3.75 -6.15 19.84
N THR A 250 -3.20 -6.13 18.63
CA THR A 250 -2.63 -7.29 17.96
C THR A 250 -1.24 -6.96 17.47
N THR A 251 -0.33 -7.92 17.64
CA THR A 251 0.95 -7.94 16.96
C THR A 251 0.89 -8.90 15.79
N LYS A 252 1.65 -8.61 14.74
CA LYS A 252 1.78 -9.47 13.56
C LYS A 252 3.24 -9.57 13.17
N PHE A 253 3.68 -10.77 12.83
CA PHE A 253 4.91 -11.04 12.11
C PHE A 253 4.59 -11.88 10.89
N ASP A 254 4.93 -11.41 9.69
CA ASP A 254 4.88 -12.22 8.46
C ASP A 254 6.28 -12.39 7.88
N HIS A 255 6.57 -13.58 7.37
CA HIS A 255 7.77 -13.88 6.61
C HIS A 255 7.40 -14.46 5.24
N VAL A 256 7.97 -13.88 4.18
CA VAL A 256 7.83 -14.33 2.80
C VAL A 256 9.05 -15.14 2.41
N PHE A 257 8.90 -16.46 2.31
CA PHE A 257 9.99 -17.32 1.86
C PHE A 257 10.20 -17.17 0.34
N ASN A 258 9.09 -17.15 -0.40
CA ASN A 258 9.04 -17.07 -1.85
C ASN A 258 7.61 -16.71 -2.31
N SER A 259 7.38 -16.69 -3.63
CA SER A 259 6.07 -16.34 -4.20
C SER A 259 4.95 -17.36 -3.93
N PHE A 260 5.26 -18.56 -3.48
CA PHE A 260 4.30 -19.64 -3.24
C PHE A 260 4.09 -19.96 -1.76
N PHE A 261 4.92 -19.45 -0.86
CA PHE A 261 4.87 -19.80 0.56
C PHE A 261 5.20 -18.61 1.47
N THR A 262 4.30 -18.35 2.41
CA THR A 262 4.47 -17.32 3.45
C THR A 262 4.02 -17.86 4.80
N THR A 263 4.71 -17.49 5.87
CA THR A 263 4.29 -17.80 7.24
C THR A 263 3.99 -16.53 8.01
N GLY A 264 3.19 -16.64 9.06
CA GLY A 264 3.06 -15.59 10.03
C GLY A 264 2.76 -16.09 11.43
N ALA A 265 2.96 -15.20 12.38
CA ALA A 265 2.58 -15.36 13.77
C ALA A 265 1.93 -14.07 14.26
N GLY A 266 0.99 -14.17 15.18
CA GLY A 266 0.35 -13.01 15.78
C GLY A 266 -0.07 -13.27 17.22
N LEU A 267 0.07 -12.24 18.04
CA LEU A 267 -0.53 -12.17 19.37
C LEU A 267 -1.72 -11.22 19.29
N LYS A 268 -2.82 -11.55 19.94
CA LYS A 268 -3.93 -10.62 20.18
C LYS A 268 -4.31 -10.65 21.65
N TYR A 269 -4.29 -9.49 22.27
CA TYR A 269 -4.87 -9.25 23.58
C TYR A 269 -6.12 -8.39 23.40
N GLU A 270 -7.23 -8.79 24.03
CA GLU A 270 -8.51 -8.10 23.94
C GLU A 270 -9.23 -8.14 25.29
N LYS A 271 -9.58 -6.97 25.80
CA LYS A 271 -10.43 -6.82 26.98
C LYS A 271 -11.86 -6.57 26.52
N LYS A 272 -12.80 -7.41 26.97
CA LYS A 272 -14.23 -7.33 26.64
C LYS A 272 -15.02 -6.94 27.87
N LYS A 273 -15.98 -6.04 27.68
CA LYS A 273 -16.96 -5.64 28.68
C LYS A 273 -18.37 -5.86 28.16
N PHE A 274 -19.23 -6.49 28.94
CA PHE A 274 -20.62 -6.74 28.60
C PHE A 274 -21.53 -5.93 29.53
N GLU A 275 -22.18 -4.88 29.00
CA GLU A 275 -22.89 -3.92 29.87
C GLU A 275 -24.11 -4.57 30.56
N ALA A 276 -24.87 -5.37 29.82
CA ALA A 276 -26.06 -6.05 30.37
C ALA A 276 -25.73 -7.27 31.25
N VAL A 277 -24.52 -7.85 31.12
CA VAL A 277 -24.13 -9.07 31.84
C VAL A 277 -22.64 -8.99 32.27
N PRO A 278 -22.30 -8.16 33.27
CA PRO A 278 -20.90 -7.90 33.65
C PRO A 278 -20.12 -9.15 34.09
N GLN A 279 -20.80 -10.22 34.50
CA GLN A 279 -20.17 -11.51 34.82
C GLN A 279 -19.48 -12.16 33.61
N ARG A 280 -19.74 -11.67 32.40
CA ARG A 280 -19.09 -12.11 31.15
C ARG A 280 -17.85 -11.30 30.78
N ASP A 281 -17.51 -10.26 31.54
CA ASP A 281 -16.29 -9.48 31.31
C ASP A 281 -15.07 -10.39 31.23
N SER A 282 -14.22 -10.18 30.23
CA SER A 282 -13.12 -11.10 29.95
C SER A 282 -11.87 -10.40 29.46
N ASN A 283 -10.74 -11.06 29.66
CA ASN A 283 -9.45 -10.70 29.06
C ASN A 283 -8.99 -11.90 28.24
N ASN A 284 -8.94 -11.72 26.93
CA ASN A 284 -8.63 -12.79 26.00
C ASN A 284 -7.21 -12.57 25.47
N LEU A 285 -6.36 -13.59 25.61
CA LEU A 285 -5.06 -13.64 24.95
C LEU A 285 -5.10 -14.79 23.93
N SER A 286 -4.70 -14.50 22.70
CA SER A 286 -4.70 -15.48 21.62
C SER A 286 -3.41 -15.42 20.83
N LEU A 287 -2.89 -16.58 20.48
CA LEU A 287 -1.73 -16.78 19.62
C LEU A 287 -2.21 -17.45 18.33
N THR A 288 -1.83 -16.88 17.19
CA THR A 288 -2.16 -17.42 15.87
C THR A 288 -0.89 -17.68 15.10
N PHE A 289 -0.84 -18.81 14.41
CA PHE A 289 0.19 -19.16 13.43
C PHE A 289 -0.47 -19.44 12.10
N ASN A 290 -0.02 -18.79 11.04
CA ASN A 290 -0.56 -18.94 9.70
C ASN A 290 0.51 -19.42 8.74
N MET A 291 0.12 -20.34 7.85
CA MET A 291 0.92 -20.83 6.73
C MET A 291 0.06 -20.70 5.48
N ASN A 292 0.49 -19.89 4.53
CA ASN A 292 -0.24 -19.69 3.28
C ASN A 292 0.55 -20.30 2.13
N PHE A 293 -0.14 -21.08 1.30
CA PHE A 293 0.36 -21.66 0.08
C PHE A 293 -0.39 -21.05 -1.10
N TYR A 294 0.34 -20.58 -2.11
CA TYR A 294 -0.24 -20.03 -3.33
C TYR A 294 0.04 -20.98 -4.50
N PHE A 295 -1.02 -21.64 -4.98
CA PHE A 295 -0.97 -22.48 -6.17
C PHE A 295 -1.35 -21.64 -7.39
N LYS A 296 -0.64 -21.85 -8.50
CA LYS A 296 -0.98 -21.25 -9.79
C LYS A 296 -2.13 -22.01 -10.45
#